data_AF-A0A7R9SXJ0-F1
#
_entry.id   AF-A0A7R9SXJ0-F1
#
_cell.length_a   1.000
_cell.length_b   1.000
_cell.length_c   1.000
_cell.angle_alpha   90.00
_cell.angle_beta   90.00
_cell.angle_gamma   90.00
#
_symmetry.space_group_name_H-M   'P 1'
#
loop_
_entity.id
_entity.type
_entity.pdbx_description
1 polymer ?
#
loop_
_entity_poly.entity_id
_entity_poly.type
_entity_poly.pdbx_seq_one_letter_code
_entity_poly.pdbx_strand_id
1 'polypeptide(L)'
;HGDGVEEAFYTTDRVMTVSFHKFGDFFPGSGSQDQVGFGPGVNYALNVPLKEGIDDASYLRLFKTIMKKVFDKYQPGAVVACCGADSVAGDRLGCFNLSFKGHGECVAYLASFNVPFLVLGGGGYTIRNVSRCWAYESSVLVGKPLDGALPVNDYYEYFAPDYMLHLPLHEPNVTAAPASGPSGAATSGGAAAAAGGGGSTGIWDSARDHGDDTAAASAAPHRYVNKNTRADLEALQSLLLERLDKIPAAPSVPFQERVPLAGAPGVDAGE
;
A
#
# COMPACT_ATOMS: atom_id res chain seq x y z
N HIS A 1 1.72 7.46 -6.17
CA HIS A 1 0.69 7.59 -7.22
C HIS A 1 1.00 6.55 -8.30
N GLY A 2 0.01 5.81 -8.79
CA GLY A 2 0.17 4.83 -9.88
C GLY A 2 0.16 5.47 -11.27
N ASP A 3 1.06 6.42 -11.49
CA ASP A 3 1.08 7.31 -12.65
C ASP A 3 1.15 6.60 -14.01
N GLY A 4 2.01 5.59 -14.16
CA GLY A 4 2.13 4.88 -15.44
C GLY A 4 0.86 4.14 -15.85
N VAL A 5 0.10 3.60 -14.89
CA VAL A 5 -1.19 2.95 -15.17
C VAL A 5 -2.27 3.99 -15.47
N GLU A 6 -2.28 5.09 -14.72
CA GLU A 6 -3.19 6.21 -14.98
C GLU A 6 -2.98 6.81 -16.37
N GLU A 7 -1.73 7.08 -16.76
CA GLU A 7 -1.39 7.64 -18.07
C GLU A 7 -1.83 6.72 -19.21
N ALA A 8 -1.57 5.41 -19.09
CA ALA A 8 -1.93 4.42 -20.11
C ALA A 8 -3.44 4.37 -20.40
N PHE A 9 -4.28 4.70 -19.42
CA PHE A 9 -5.74 4.65 -19.52
C PHE A 9 -6.42 6.03 -19.41
N TYR A 10 -5.66 7.13 -19.44
CA TYR A 10 -6.15 8.47 -19.12
C TYR A 10 -7.28 8.97 -20.03
N THR A 11 -7.42 8.37 -21.22
CA THR A 11 -8.37 8.79 -22.26
C THR A 11 -9.50 7.79 -22.52
N THR A 12 -9.67 6.78 -21.67
CA THR A 12 -10.72 5.76 -21.82
C THR A 12 -11.59 5.63 -20.57
N ASP A 13 -12.86 5.27 -20.78
CA ASP A 13 -13.81 4.88 -19.73
C ASP A 13 -13.83 3.36 -19.48
N ARG A 14 -13.07 2.58 -20.25
CA ARG A 14 -13.00 1.12 -20.14
C ARG A 14 -12.15 0.62 -18.98
N VAL A 15 -11.32 1.49 -18.41
CA VAL A 15 -10.51 1.21 -17.23
C VAL A 15 -10.63 2.42 -16.31
N MET A 16 -11.06 2.18 -15.07
CA MET A 16 -11.01 3.18 -14.01
C MET A 16 -9.75 2.96 -13.16
N THR A 17 -8.93 4.00 -13.02
CA THR A 17 -7.80 3.99 -12.09
C THR A 17 -8.21 4.65 -10.78
N VAL A 18 -7.91 4.00 -9.65
CA VAL A 18 -8.15 4.56 -8.31
C VAL A 18 -6.87 4.45 -7.50
N SER A 19 -6.31 5.58 -7.07
CA SER A 19 -4.97 5.61 -6.44
C SER A 19 -5.00 6.37 -5.13
N PHE A 20 -4.70 5.69 -4.03
CA PHE A 20 -4.50 6.27 -2.70
C PHE A 20 -3.01 6.41 -2.42
N HIS A 21 -2.52 7.62 -2.16
CA HIS A 21 -1.08 7.87 -2.12
C HIS A 21 -0.71 9.15 -1.39
N LYS A 22 0.54 9.25 -0.91
CA LYS A 22 1.07 10.53 -0.45
C LYS A 22 1.16 11.51 -1.61
N PHE A 23 0.73 12.74 -1.36
CA PHE A 23 0.83 13.85 -2.32
C PHE A 23 1.40 15.12 -1.67
N GLY A 24 2.09 15.93 -2.46
CA GLY A 24 2.86 17.11 -2.00
C GLY A 24 4.30 16.76 -1.61
N ASP A 25 5.27 17.42 -2.26
CA ASP A 25 6.72 17.18 -2.13
C ASP A 25 7.08 15.68 -2.02
N PHE A 26 6.57 14.88 -2.96
CA PHE A 26 6.78 13.44 -3.00
C PHE A 26 6.76 12.93 -4.43
N PHE A 27 7.58 11.89 -4.71
CA PHE A 27 7.56 11.21 -6.00
C PHE A 27 6.19 10.54 -6.24
N PRO A 28 5.66 10.53 -7.47
CA PRO A 28 6.20 11.10 -8.72
C PRO A 28 5.83 12.56 -8.98
N GLY A 29 5.09 13.22 -8.09
CA GLY A 29 4.61 14.60 -8.26
C GLY A 29 3.28 14.74 -9.01
N SER A 30 2.78 13.65 -9.61
CA SER A 30 1.41 13.53 -10.15
C SER A 30 0.45 12.91 -9.12
N GLY A 31 -0.82 12.77 -9.48
CA GLY A 31 -1.90 12.25 -8.64
C GLY A 31 -2.62 13.34 -7.83
N SER A 32 -2.63 14.58 -8.30
CA SER A 32 -3.43 15.61 -7.64
C SER A 32 -4.91 15.24 -7.74
N GLN A 33 -5.72 15.69 -6.78
CA GLN A 33 -7.16 15.49 -6.89
C GLN A 33 -7.72 16.08 -8.20
N ASP A 34 -7.10 17.08 -8.83
CA ASP A 34 -7.66 17.69 -10.05
C ASP A 34 -7.31 16.92 -11.35
N GLN A 35 -6.46 15.90 -11.26
CA GLN A 35 -6.16 15.00 -12.38
C GLN A 35 -7.23 13.91 -12.45
N VAL A 36 -8.17 14.08 -13.38
CA VAL A 36 -9.41 13.29 -13.46
C VAL A 36 -9.59 12.55 -14.79
N GLY A 37 -8.56 12.49 -15.64
CA GLY A 37 -8.64 11.94 -17.00
C GLY A 37 -8.93 13.00 -18.07
N PHE A 38 -9.01 12.56 -19.33
CA PHE A 38 -9.23 13.42 -20.50
C PHE A 38 -10.18 12.78 -21.53
N GLY A 39 -10.96 13.59 -22.23
CA GLY A 39 -11.92 13.09 -23.22
C GLY A 39 -12.91 12.08 -22.61
N PRO A 40 -13.08 10.88 -23.20
CA PRO A 40 -13.92 9.83 -22.62
C PRO A 40 -13.50 9.37 -21.21
N GLY A 41 -12.22 9.51 -20.85
CA GLY A 41 -11.70 9.11 -19.54
C GLY A 41 -11.96 10.10 -18.40
N VAL A 42 -12.63 11.22 -18.65
CA VAL A 42 -12.95 12.20 -17.60
C VAL A 42 -13.83 11.57 -16.50
N ASN A 43 -13.40 11.71 -15.25
CA ASN A 43 -13.91 11.06 -14.03
C ASN A 43 -13.63 9.54 -13.92
N TYR A 44 -12.81 8.96 -14.81
CA TYR A 44 -12.34 7.57 -14.72
C TYR A 44 -10.90 7.45 -14.18
N ALA A 45 -10.22 8.57 -13.91
CA ALA A 45 -9.04 8.60 -13.05
C ALA A 45 -9.41 9.23 -11.70
N LEU A 46 -9.36 8.44 -10.62
CA LEU A 46 -9.74 8.86 -9.27
C LEU A 46 -8.52 8.88 -8.34
N ASN A 47 -8.03 10.09 -8.08
CA ASN A 47 -6.87 10.31 -7.22
C ASN A 47 -7.27 10.68 -5.80
N VAL A 48 -6.70 9.98 -4.82
CA VAL A 48 -6.89 10.19 -3.38
C VAL A 48 -5.56 10.64 -2.76
N PRO A 49 -5.24 11.94 -2.85
CA PRO A 49 -4.02 12.51 -2.28
C PRO A 49 -4.11 12.58 -0.76
N LEU A 50 -3.11 12.04 -0.07
CA LEU A 50 -3.04 11.95 1.38
C LEU A 50 -1.77 12.60 1.92
N LYS A 51 -1.83 13.02 3.18
CA LYS A 51 -0.68 13.50 3.96
C LYS A 51 -0.06 12.33 4.74
N GLU A 52 1.11 12.58 5.32
CA GLU A 52 1.87 11.62 6.13
C GLU A 52 1.09 11.11 7.36
N GLY A 53 1.49 9.93 7.83
CA GLY A 53 1.04 9.36 9.08
C GLY A 53 -0.41 8.86 9.10
N ILE A 54 -1.06 8.69 7.94
CA ILE A 54 -2.41 8.12 7.92
C ILE A 54 -2.43 6.74 8.60
N ASP A 55 -3.40 6.56 9.50
CA ASP A 55 -3.61 5.34 10.27
C ASP A 55 -4.67 4.43 9.65
N ASP A 56 -4.75 3.19 10.14
CA ASP A 56 -5.71 2.17 9.67
C ASP A 56 -7.16 2.67 9.70
N ALA A 57 -7.58 3.29 10.81
CA ALA A 57 -8.97 3.72 11.00
C ALA A 57 -9.39 4.81 10.00
N SER A 58 -8.50 5.76 9.74
CA SER A 58 -8.71 6.85 8.79
C SER A 58 -8.66 6.35 7.35
N TYR A 59 -7.67 5.51 7.03
CA TYR A 59 -7.48 4.95 5.70
C TYR A 59 -8.66 4.04 5.33
N LEU A 60 -9.03 3.08 6.18
CA LEU A 60 -10.09 2.13 5.89
C LEU A 60 -11.47 2.78 5.77
N ARG A 61 -11.77 3.79 6.60
CA ARG A 61 -13.03 4.54 6.49
C ARG A 61 -13.15 5.19 5.12
N LEU A 62 -12.10 5.88 4.68
CA LEU A 62 -12.08 6.54 3.38
C LEU A 62 -12.10 5.51 2.24
N PHE A 63 -11.21 4.51 2.29
CA PHE A 63 -11.06 3.46 1.30
C PHE A 63 -12.38 2.73 1.05
N LYS A 64 -13.01 2.22 2.10
CA LYS A 64 -14.28 1.47 1.97
C LYS A 64 -15.39 2.34 1.38
N THR A 65 -15.48 3.60 1.80
CA THR A 65 -16.51 4.54 1.31
C THR A 65 -16.32 4.84 -0.18
N ILE A 66 -15.10 5.18 -0.59
CA ILE A 66 -14.77 5.48 -1.99
C ILE A 66 -14.95 4.23 -2.85
N MET A 67 -14.34 3.10 -2.45
CA MET A 67 -14.42 1.87 -3.23
C MET A 67 -15.85 1.34 -3.34
N LYS A 68 -16.68 1.46 -2.29
CA LYS A 68 -18.10 1.12 -2.40
C LYS A 68 -18.77 1.91 -3.53
N LYS A 69 -18.57 3.23 -3.56
CA LYS A 69 -19.16 4.11 -4.58
C LYS A 69 -18.60 3.80 -5.97
N VAL A 70 -17.32 3.46 -6.08
CA VAL A 70 -16.70 2.97 -7.33
C VAL A 70 -17.45 1.73 -7.82
N PHE A 71 -17.64 0.71 -6.99
CA PHE A 71 -18.39 -0.48 -7.40
C PHE A 71 -19.86 -0.19 -7.75
N ASP A 72 -20.53 0.67 -6.99
CA ASP A 72 -21.93 1.05 -7.24
C ASP A 72 -22.10 1.77 -8.59
N LYS A 73 -21.13 2.60 -8.99
CA LYS A 73 -21.22 3.47 -10.19
C LYS A 73 -20.49 2.88 -11.40
N TYR A 74 -19.23 2.54 -11.22
CA TYR A 74 -18.39 2.02 -12.30
C TYR A 74 -18.72 0.57 -12.64
N GLN A 75 -19.22 -0.22 -11.69
CA GLN A 75 -19.59 -1.64 -11.90
C GLN A 75 -18.49 -2.43 -12.64
N PRO A 76 -17.26 -2.49 -12.09
CA PRO A 76 -16.15 -3.18 -12.75
C PRO A 76 -16.46 -4.66 -12.91
N GLY A 77 -16.14 -5.21 -14.10
CA GLY A 77 -16.24 -6.65 -14.34
C GLY A 77 -15.02 -7.45 -13.89
N ALA A 78 -13.92 -6.79 -13.52
CA ALA A 78 -12.72 -7.36 -12.94
C ALA A 78 -11.94 -6.28 -12.17
N VAL A 79 -11.11 -6.70 -11.22
CA VAL A 79 -10.23 -5.80 -10.45
C VAL A 79 -8.79 -6.28 -10.51
N VAL A 80 -7.88 -5.33 -10.71
CA VAL A 80 -6.44 -5.50 -10.50
C VAL A 80 -6.03 -4.63 -9.32
N ALA A 81 -5.60 -5.24 -8.21
CA ALA A 81 -5.11 -4.53 -7.03
C ALA A 81 -3.58 -4.60 -6.94
N CYS A 82 -2.93 -3.44 -7.03
CA CYS A 82 -1.52 -3.27 -6.68
C CYS A 82 -1.38 -3.09 -5.17
N CYS A 83 -0.78 -4.06 -4.50
CA CYS A 83 -0.65 -4.12 -3.04
C CYS A 83 0.77 -3.67 -2.62
N GLY A 84 1.12 -2.44 -3.00
CA GLY A 84 2.36 -1.79 -2.59
C GLY A 84 2.48 -1.74 -1.07
N ALA A 85 3.51 -2.40 -0.53
CA ALA A 85 3.79 -2.52 0.89
C ALA A 85 4.60 -1.34 1.45
N ASP A 86 4.97 -0.35 0.64
CA ASP A 86 5.60 0.90 1.11
C ASP A 86 4.63 1.83 1.86
N SER A 87 3.34 1.53 1.82
CA SER A 87 2.31 2.21 2.60
C SER A 87 2.21 1.73 4.06
N VAL A 88 2.89 0.64 4.43
CA VAL A 88 2.89 0.13 5.82
C VAL A 88 3.84 0.92 6.72
N ALA A 89 3.55 0.91 8.02
CA ALA A 89 4.39 1.55 9.02
C ALA A 89 5.82 0.97 9.03
N GLY A 90 6.81 1.82 9.28
CA GLY A 90 8.22 1.41 9.32
C GLY A 90 8.87 1.19 7.96
N ASP A 91 8.23 1.59 6.85
CA ASP A 91 8.87 1.56 5.54
C ASP A 91 10.05 2.57 5.43
N ARG A 92 11.11 2.18 4.71
CA ARG A 92 12.31 3.02 4.53
C ARG A 92 12.00 4.31 3.77
N LEU A 93 11.08 4.28 2.80
CA LEU A 93 10.75 5.43 1.93
C LEU A 93 9.35 6.00 2.20
N GLY A 94 8.35 5.12 2.36
CA GLY A 94 6.96 5.52 2.58
C GLY A 94 6.70 6.01 4.00
N CYS A 95 5.76 6.93 4.18
CA CYS A 95 5.57 7.66 5.43
C CYS A 95 4.11 7.64 5.90
N PHE A 96 3.45 6.51 5.70
CA PHE A 96 2.17 6.18 6.30
C PHE A 96 2.37 5.35 7.58
N ASN A 97 1.27 5.11 8.30
CA ASN A 97 1.27 4.35 9.55
C ASN A 97 0.26 3.19 9.49
N LEU A 98 0.18 2.49 8.36
CA LEU A 98 -0.73 1.35 8.20
C LEU A 98 -0.14 0.08 8.81
N SER A 99 -0.98 -0.73 9.45
CA SER A 99 -0.60 -2.08 9.87
C SER A 99 -0.78 -3.07 8.72
N PHE A 100 -0.20 -4.27 8.85
CA PHE A 100 -0.48 -5.36 7.91
C PHE A 100 -1.96 -5.76 7.94
N LYS A 101 -2.64 -5.63 9.09
CA LYS A 101 -4.07 -5.90 9.22
C LYS A 101 -4.90 -4.86 8.47
N GLY A 102 -4.58 -3.57 8.64
CA GLY A 102 -5.26 -2.48 7.94
C GLY A 102 -5.07 -2.56 6.43
N HIS A 103 -3.84 -2.88 5.98
CA HIS A 103 -3.54 -3.08 4.58
C HIS A 103 -4.25 -4.31 3.99
N GLY A 104 -4.20 -5.46 4.67
CA GLY A 104 -4.92 -6.68 4.26
C GLY A 104 -6.45 -6.56 4.29
N GLU A 105 -7.01 -5.69 5.12
CA GLU A 105 -8.45 -5.39 5.13
C GLU A 105 -8.90 -4.68 3.83
N CYS A 106 -8.03 -3.90 3.19
CA CYS A 106 -8.31 -3.35 1.86
C CYS A 106 -8.47 -4.47 0.82
N VAL A 107 -7.57 -5.46 0.85
CA VAL A 107 -7.62 -6.63 -0.04
C VAL A 107 -8.86 -7.48 0.24
N ALA A 108 -9.16 -7.75 1.51
CA ALA A 108 -10.37 -8.47 1.92
C ALA A 108 -11.64 -7.78 1.41
N TYR A 109 -11.70 -6.44 1.55
CA TYR A 109 -12.84 -5.65 1.11
C TYR A 109 -13.03 -5.70 -0.40
N LEU A 110 -11.97 -5.56 -1.19
CA LEU A 110 -12.05 -5.69 -2.65
C LEU A 110 -12.48 -7.09 -3.08
N ALA A 111 -11.92 -8.14 -2.46
CA ALA A 111 -12.30 -9.52 -2.73
C ALA A 111 -13.78 -9.80 -2.44
N SER A 112 -14.36 -9.12 -1.44
CA SER A 112 -15.77 -9.32 -1.04
C SER A 112 -16.80 -8.94 -2.11
N PHE A 113 -16.41 -8.18 -3.15
CA PHE A 113 -17.28 -7.84 -4.27
C PHE A 113 -17.46 -8.98 -5.29
N ASN A 114 -16.72 -10.09 -5.15
CA ASN A 114 -16.90 -11.32 -5.94
C ASN A 114 -16.83 -11.14 -7.47
N VAL A 115 -15.90 -10.29 -7.93
CA VAL A 115 -15.52 -10.19 -9.34
C VAL A 115 -14.14 -10.82 -9.56
N PRO A 116 -13.78 -11.25 -10.79
CA PRO A 116 -12.41 -11.67 -11.10
C PRO A 116 -11.38 -10.71 -10.53
N PHE A 117 -10.46 -11.24 -9.71
CA PHE A 117 -9.55 -10.43 -8.90
C PHE A 117 -8.10 -10.88 -9.08
N LEU A 118 -7.26 -9.95 -9.54
CA LEU A 118 -5.82 -10.13 -9.66
C LEU A 118 -5.12 -9.24 -8.63
N VAL A 119 -4.27 -9.86 -7.81
CA VAL A 119 -3.48 -9.18 -6.79
C VAL A 119 -2.02 -9.18 -7.20
N LEU A 120 -1.39 -8.01 -7.18
CA LEU A 120 0.00 -7.77 -7.55
C LEU A 120 0.75 -7.20 -6.35
N GLY A 121 2.07 -7.35 -6.34
CA GLY A 121 2.96 -6.61 -5.43
C GLY A 121 3.10 -5.14 -5.83
N GLY A 122 4.20 -4.52 -5.42
CA GLY A 122 4.50 -3.11 -5.71
C GLY A 122 5.73 -2.65 -4.94
N GLY A 123 5.77 -1.37 -4.56
CA GLY A 123 6.81 -0.83 -3.68
C GLY A 123 6.82 -1.50 -2.30
N GLY A 124 7.90 -1.31 -1.56
CA GLY A 124 8.12 -1.91 -0.24
C GLY A 124 9.62 -2.07 0.03
N TYR A 125 10.15 -1.27 0.94
CA TYR A 125 11.58 -1.03 1.06
C TYR A 125 12.14 -1.44 2.43
N THR A 126 11.27 -1.73 3.41
CA THR A 126 11.60 -2.53 4.59
C THR A 126 11.22 -3.99 4.32
N ILE A 127 12.12 -4.78 3.71
CA ILE A 127 11.83 -6.11 3.14
C ILE A 127 11.19 -7.11 4.13
N ARG A 128 11.55 -7.06 5.42
CA ARG A 128 10.92 -7.88 6.47
C ARG A 128 9.44 -7.55 6.67
N ASN A 129 9.06 -6.28 6.50
CA ASN A 129 7.66 -5.85 6.56
C ASN A 129 6.92 -6.20 5.27
N VAL A 130 7.58 -6.13 4.11
CA VAL A 130 7.01 -6.59 2.83
C VAL A 130 6.61 -8.06 2.92
N SER A 131 7.53 -8.92 3.38
CA SER A 131 7.24 -10.35 3.51
C SER A 131 6.09 -10.65 4.49
N ARG A 132 6.03 -9.96 5.64
CA ARG A 132 4.89 -10.05 6.59
C ARG A 132 3.58 -9.62 5.95
N CYS A 133 3.59 -8.47 5.27
CA CYS A 133 2.40 -7.90 4.65
C CYS A 133 1.82 -8.84 3.59
N TRP A 134 2.64 -9.26 2.62
CA TRP A 134 2.16 -10.12 1.53
C TRP A 134 1.83 -11.55 1.97
N ALA A 135 2.53 -12.07 3.00
CA ALA A 135 2.14 -13.35 3.62
C ALA A 135 0.76 -13.24 4.29
N TYR A 136 0.50 -12.15 5.01
CA TYR A 136 -0.79 -11.91 5.63
C TYR A 136 -1.90 -11.70 4.58
N GLU A 137 -1.69 -10.88 3.55
CA GLU A 137 -2.66 -10.70 2.47
C GLU A 137 -2.98 -12.00 1.74
N SER A 138 -1.97 -12.82 1.45
CA SER A 138 -2.16 -14.15 0.86
C SER A 138 -3.04 -15.02 1.76
N SER A 139 -2.81 -14.96 3.08
CA SER A 139 -3.61 -15.70 4.06
C SER A 139 -5.08 -15.24 4.12
N VAL A 140 -5.32 -13.93 3.97
CA VAL A 140 -6.66 -13.34 3.87
C VAL A 140 -7.36 -13.83 2.61
N LEU A 141 -6.69 -13.81 1.46
CA LEU A 141 -7.25 -14.23 0.17
C LEU A 141 -7.63 -15.71 0.12
N VAL A 142 -6.88 -16.58 0.81
CA VAL A 142 -7.22 -18.01 0.93
C VAL A 142 -8.20 -18.33 2.06
N GLY A 143 -8.75 -17.30 2.73
CA GLY A 143 -9.73 -17.45 3.80
C GLY A 143 -9.17 -18.04 5.10
N LYS A 144 -7.86 -17.93 5.33
CA LYS A 144 -7.17 -18.42 6.54
C LYS A 144 -6.22 -17.35 7.11
N PRO A 145 -6.75 -16.24 7.66
CA PRO A 145 -5.90 -15.15 8.17
C PRO A 145 -4.87 -15.66 9.19
N LEU A 146 -3.60 -15.34 8.96
CA LEU A 146 -2.50 -15.68 9.86
C LEU A 146 -2.39 -14.66 11.00
N ASP A 147 -2.01 -15.16 12.18
CA ASP A 147 -1.70 -14.34 13.35
C ASP A 147 -0.61 -15.01 14.20
N GLY A 148 -0.01 -14.25 15.11
CA GLY A 148 0.95 -14.74 16.09
C GLY A 148 2.40 -14.82 15.60
N ALA A 149 3.12 -15.80 16.15
CA ALA A 149 4.54 -16.00 15.92
C ALA A 149 4.82 -16.52 14.51
N LEU A 150 5.91 -16.05 13.92
CA LEU A 150 6.39 -16.53 12.63
C LEU A 150 6.88 -17.98 12.77
N PRO A 151 6.59 -18.85 11.79
CA PRO A 151 7.21 -20.16 11.74
C PRO A 151 8.72 -20.01 11.45
N VAL A 152 9.52 -20.93 11.99
CA VAL A 152 10.94 -21.03 11.65
C VAL A 152 11.07 -21.23 10.14
N ASN A 153 11.97 -20.46 9.52
CA ASN A 153 12.22 -20.44 8.09
C ASN A 153 13.68 -20.02 7.81
N ASP A 154 14.13 -20.15 6.57
CA ASP A 154 15.52 -19.86 6.17
C ASP A 154 15.98 -18.42 6.48
N TYR A 155 15.03 -17.49 6.64
CA TYR A 155 15.28 -16.07 6.93
C TYR A 155 14.80 -15.66 8.33
N TYR A 156 14.60 -16.60 9.25
CA TYR A 156 13.97 -16.34 10.55
C TYR A 156 14.64 -15.22 11.35
N GLU A 157 15.97 -15.13 11.28
CA GLU A 157 16.77 -14.11 11.98
C GLU A 157 16.47 -12.67 11.50
N TYR A 158 15.97 -12.47 10.27
CA TYR A 158 15.59 -11.15 9.75
C TYR A 158 14.41 -10.52 10.50
N PHE A 159 13.68 -11.34 11.27
CA PHE A 159 12.48 -10.94 11.99
C PHE A 159 12.71 -10.68 13.48
N ALA A 160 13.97 -10.74 13.93
CA ALA A 160 14.36 -10.30 15.25
C ALA A 160 14.00 -8.80 15.49
N PRO A 161 13.77 -8.40 16.75
CA PRO A 161 13.75 -9.23 17.95
C PRO A 161 12.39 -9.90 18.20
N ASP A 162 11.34 -9.51 17.48
CA ASP A 162 9.96 -9.85 17.84
C ASP A 162 9.54 -11.25 17.38
N TYR A 163 10.00 -11.66 16.18
CA TYR A 163 9.58 -12.90 15.51
C TYR A 163 8.05 -13.05 15.36
N MET A 164 7.33 -11.93 15.36
CA MET A 164 5.87 -11.87 15.18
C MET A 164 5.51 -11.49 13.75
N LEU A 165 4.36 -11.96 13.28
CA LEU A 165 3.79 -11.53 12.01
C LEU A 165 3.35 -10.07 12.06
N HIS A 166 2.60 -9.71 13.10
CA HIS A 166 2.08 -8.35 13.30
C HIS A 166 2.99 -7.57 14.23
N LEU A 167 3.23 -6.30 13.90
CA LEU A 167 4.04 -5.39 14.70
C LEU A 167 3.13 -4.35 15.36
N PRO A 168 3.48 -3.86 16.57
CA PRO A 168 2.79 -2.71 17.15
C PRO A 168 2.93 -1.50 16.21
N LEU A 169 1.84 -0.76 16.03
CA LEU A 169 1.88 0.50 15.32
C LEU A 169 2.66 1.55 16.13
N HIS A 170 3.23 2.52 15.42
CA HIS A 170 3.85 3.65 16.09
C HIS A 170 2.74 4.53 16.64
N GLU A 171 2.62 4.61 17.97
CA GLU A 171 1.69 5.49 18.65
C GLU A 171 2.01 6.95 18.28
N PRO A 172 1.02 7.79 17.91
CA PRO A 172 1.24 9.22 17.89
C PRO A 172 1.56 9.64 19.33
N ASN A 173 2.64 10.38 19.54
CA ASN A 173 2.97 10.96 20.85
C ASN A 173 1.74 11.68 21.43
N VAL A 174 0.97 11.03 22.30
CA VAL A 174 0.20 11.71 23.32
C VAL A 174 1.27 12.24 24.25
N THR A 175 1.44 13.56 24.27
CA THR A 175 2.45 14.27 25.08
C THR A 175 2.54 13.62 26.46
N ALA A 176 3.63 12.90 26.73
CA ALA A 176 3.91 12.42 28.06
C ALA A 176 3.97 13.65 28.98
N ALA A 177 3.09 13.70 29.97
CA ALA A 177 3.17 14.70 31.03
C ALA A 177 4.59 14.66 31.62
N PRO A 178 5.21 15.82 31.93
CA PRO A 178 6.60 15.83 32.36
C PRO A 178 6.72 15.09 33.70
N ALA A 179 7.45 13.98 33.70
CA ALA A 179 7.81 13.27 34.91
C ALA A 179 8.74 14.14 35.75
N SER A 180 8.31 14.46 36.97
CA SER A 180 9.06 15.23 37.94
C SER A 180 10.15 14.38 38.64
N GLY A 181 11.40 14.49 38.17
CA GLY A 181 12.68 14.31 38.88
C GLY A 181 13.07 12.92 39.43
N PRO A 182 14.24 12.75 40.08
CA PRO A 182 15.52 13.45 39.95
C PRO A 182 16.75 12.51 39.71
N SER A 183 17.88 13.13 39.31
CA SER A 183 19.32 12.79 39.46
C SER A 183 19.82 11.33 39.60
N GLY A 184 20.83 10.98 38.80
CA GLY A 184 21.78 9.91 39.11
C GLY A 184 22.87 9.73 38.05
N ALA A 185 24.10 10.12 38.37
CA ALA A 185 25.29 9.93 37.54
C ALA A 185 25.86 8.50 37.70
N ALA A 186 26.47 7.94 36.64
CA ALA A 186 27.79 7.27 36.68
C ALA A 186 28.18 6.52 35.38
N THR A 187 29.37 6.92 34.88
CA THR A 187 30.49 6.10 34.39
C THR A 187 30.51 5.47 32.98
N SER A 188 31.67 5.74 32.37
CA SER A 188 32.23 5.37 31.07
C SER A 188 33.07 4.09 31.10
N GLY A 189 33.16 3.43 29.93
CA GLY A 189 34.45 2.96 29.39
C GLY A 189 34.71 1.45 29.39
N GLY A 190 34.79 0.87 28.19
CA GLY A 190 35.41 -0.44 27.92
C GLY A 190 35.40 -0.77 26.43
N ALA A 191 36.59 -0.94 25.83
CA ALA A 191 36.79 -1.15 24.39
C ALA A 191 37.59 -2.43 24.08
N ALA A 192 37.39 -2.95 22.86
CA ALA A 192 38.21 -3.87 22.04
C ALA A 192 38.26 -5.37 22.50
N ALA A 193 38.41 -6.40 21.65
CA ALA A 193 38.91 -6.51 20.28
C ALA A 193 38.39 -7.79 19.55
N ALA A 194 38.63 -7.83 18.24
CA ALA A 194 38.21 -8.82 17.23
C ALA A 194 39.03 -10.13 17.16
N ALA A 195 38.49 -11.14 16.46
CA ALA A 195 39.26 -12.10 15.64
C ALA A 195 38.33 -12.77 14.60
N GLY A 196 38.79 -12.85 13.35
CA GLY A 196 37.99 -13.25 12.18
C GLY A 196 38.15 -14.70 11.72
N GLY A 197 37.54 -14.98 10.57
CA GLY A 197 37.70 -16.21 9.80
C GLY A 197 36.94 -16.11 8.48
N GLY A 198 37.65 -16.18 7.36
CA GLY A 198 37.11 -16.00 6.01
C GLY A 198 36.52 -17.29 5.40
N GLY A 199 35.67 -17.09 4.40
CA GLY A 199 35.16 -18.13 3.50
C GLY A 199 34.50 -17.48 2.28
N SER A 200 34.92 -17.86 1.08
CA SER A 200 34.42 -17.34 -0.20
C SER A 200 33.03 -17.89 -0.54
N THR A 201 32.13 -17.10 -1.14
CA THR A 201 31.21 -17.57 -2.21
C THR A 201 30.41 -16.42 -2.86
N GLY A 202 30.44 -16.36 -4.20
CA GLY A 202 29.25 -16.09 -5.01
C GLY A 202 28.82 -14.63 -5.23
N ILE A 203 28.37 -14.35 -6.45
CA ILE A 203 27.83 -13.08 -6.97
C ILE A 203 26.54 -12.57 -6.23
N TRP A 204 26.14 -13.23 -5.13
CA TRP A 204 24.97 -12.90 -4.30
C TRP A 204 25.33 -12.41 -2.89
N ASP A 205 26.62 -12.28 -2.54
CA ASP A 205 27.06 -11.92 -1.19
C ASP A 205 27.09 -10.40 -0.90
N SER A 206 26.81 -9.56 -1.90
CA SER A 206 26.80 -8.10 -1.77
C SER A 206 25.54 -7.52 -1.09
N ALA A 207 24.61 -8.36 -0.63
CA ALA A 207 23.41 -7.95 0.10
C ALA A 207 23.46 -8.24 1.62
N ARG A 208 24.60 -8.71 2.15
CA ARG A 208 24.85 -8.77 3.60
C ARG A 208 25.29 -7.39 4.12
N ASP A 209 24.43 -6.40 3.92
CA ASP A 209 24.50 -5.21 4.76
C ASP A 209 23.83 -5.58 6.08
N HIS A 210 24.63 -6.06 7.05
CA HIS A 210 24.27 -5.99 8.47
C HIS A 210 24.33 -4.54 8.92
N GLY A 211 23.58 -3.68 8.23
CA GLY A 211 23.26 -2.35 8.68
C GLY A 211 22.49 -2.52 9.97
N ASP A 212 23.05 -1.95 11.02
CA ASP A 212 22.50 -1.89 12.37
C ASP A 212 21.10 -1.22 12.32
N ASP A 213 20.07 -2.03 12.06
CA ASP A 213 18.67 -1.63 11.92
C ASP A 213 18.10 -1.07 13.25
N THR A 214 18.87 -1.10 14.33
CA THR A 214 18.58 -0.36 15.56
C THR A 214 18.51 1.15 15.32
N ALA A 215 19.16 1.67 14.26
CA ALA A 215 19.08 3.07 13.86
C ALA A 215 17.73 3.43 13.21
N ALA A 216 16.99 2.48 12.63
CA ALA A 216 15.66 2.74 12.07
C ALA A 216 14.59 2.94 13.16
N ALA A 217 14.84 2.44 14.37
CA ALA A 217 13.96 2.65 15.52
C ALA A 217 14.04 4.08 16.10
N SER A 218 14.97 4.92 15.62
CA SER A 218 15.06 6.34 16.03
C SER A 218 14.36 7.31 15.08
N ALA A 219 13.50 6.82 14.17
CA ALA A 219 12.69 7.69 13.32
C ALA A 219 11.91 8.68 14.19
N ALA A 220 12.17 9.98 14.00
CA ALA A 220 11.62 11.04 14.84
C ALA A 220 10.10 10.84 15.00
N PRO A 221 9.56 10.87 16.24
CA PRO A 221 8.16 10.53 16.53
C PRO A 221 7.14 11.40 15.77
N HIS A 222 7.60 12.47 15.13
CA HIS A 222 6.82 13.35 14.27
C HIS A 222 6.41 12.72 12.92
N ARG A 223 7.05 11.65 12.44
CA ARG A 223 6.73 11.01 11.13
C ARG A 223 5.39 10.28 11.13
N TYR A 224 4.97 9.76 12.28
CA TYR A 224 3.75 8.95 12.41
C TYR A 224 2.55 9.71 12.99
N VAL A 225 2.72 11.01 13.29
CA VAL A 225 1.59 11.87 13.59
C VAL A 225 0.69 11.95 12.36
N ASN A 226 -0.56 11.53 12.50
CA ASN A 226 -1.52 11.56 11.41
C ASN A 226 -1.86 13.01 11.04
N LYS A 227 -1.32 13.49 9.91
CA LYS A 227 -1.56 14.85 9.39
C LYS A 227 -2.87 14.97 8.60
N ASN A 228 -3.60 13.87 8.45
CA ASN A 228 -4.87 13.81 7.73
C ASN A 228 -6.02 14.08 8.70
N THR A 229 -6.37 15.36 8.87
CA THR A 229 -7.47 15.71 9.78
C THR A 229 -8.78 15.12 9.27
N ARG A 230 -9.70 14.84 10.20
CA ARG A 230 -11.03 14.33 9.84
C ARG A 230 -11.75 15.25 8.85
N ALA A 231 -11.65 16.57 9.05
CA ALA A 231 -12.26 17.56 8.16
C ALA A 231 -11.65 17.52 6.75
N ASP A 232 -10.32 17.42 6.63
CA ASP A 232 -9.64 17.29 5.33
C ASP A 232 -10.11 16.02 4.58
N LEU A 233 -10.16 14.89 5.29
CA LEU A 233 -10.58 13.61 4.72
C LEU A 233 -12.06 13.62 4.32
N GLU A 234 -12.94 14.24 5.10
CA GLU A 234 -14.37 14.37 4.78
C GLU A 234 -14.60 15.29 3.56
N ALA A 235 -13.83 16.38 3.46
CA ALA A 235 -13.87 17.27 2.29
C ALA A 235 -13.40 16.55 1.01
N LEU A 236 -12.26 15.84 1.09
CA LEU A 236 -11.76 15.03 -0.02
C LEU A 236 -12.76 13.94 -0.41
N GLN A 237 -13.30 13.21 0.56
CA GLN A 237 -14.31 12.18 0.33
C GLN A 237 -15.52 12.76 -0.41
N SER A 238 -16.05 13.88 0.05
CA SER A 238 -17.23 14.52 -0.56
C SER A 238 -16.99 14.89 -2.02
N LEU A 239 -15.83 15.50 -2.32
CA LEU A 239 -15.41 15.83 -3.68
C LEU A 239 -15.35 14.61 -4.59
N LEU A 240 -14.73 13.52 -4.12
CA LEU A 240 -14.57 12.29 -4.89
C LEU A 240 -15.90 11.58 -5.14
N LEU A 241 -16.79 11.56 -4.14
CA LEU A 241 -18.13 11.00 -4.29
C LEU A 241 -18.97 11.79 -5.31
N GLU A 242 -18.87 13.12 -5.32
CA GLU A 242 -19.54 13.97 -6.31
C GLU A 242 -19.06 13.66 -7.74
N ARG A 243 -17.76 13.41 -7.93
CA ARG A 243 -17.21 13.03 -9.24
C ARG A 243 -17.69 11.67 -9.70
N LEU A 244 -17.75 10.70 -8.80
CA LEU A 244 -18.33 9.39 -9.09
C LEU A 244 -19.83 9.46 -9.39
N ASP A 245 -20.54 10.51 -8.96
CA ASP A 245 -21.93 10.73 -9.37
C ASP A 245 -22.06 11.27 -10.80
N LYS A 246 -20.98 11.78 -11.41
CA LYS A 246 -20.98 12.32 -12.78
C LYS A 246 -20.76 11.25 -13.87
N ILE A 247 -20.31 10.05 -13.53
CA ILE A 247 -20.13 9.00 -14.54
C ILE A 247 -21.48 8.39 -14.92
N PRO A 248 -21.74 8.12 -16.22
CA PRO A 248 -23.02 7.60 -16.72
C PRO A 248 -23.35 6.13 -16.35
N ALA A 249 -22.57 5.54 -15.42
CA ALA A 249 -22.60 4.15 -14.96
C ALA A 249 -22.10 3.10 -15.97
N ALA A 250 -21.45 2.06 -15.44
CA ALA A 250 -20.78 0.95 -16.13
C ALA A 250 -19.67 1.35 -17.15
N PRO A 251 -18.67 0.49 -17.41
CA PRO A 251 -17.71 0.74 -18.48
C PRO A 251 -18.42 0.67 -19.84
N SER A 252 -17.96 1.43 -20.83
CA SER A 252 -18.54 1.44 -22.19
C SER A 252 -18.55 0.07 -22.89
N VAL A 253 -17.70 -0.85 -22.44
CA VAL A 253 -17.61 -2.22 -22.95
C VAL A 253 -17.66 -3.20 -21.77
N PRO A 254 -18.56 -4.20 -21.79
CA PRO A 254 -18.60 -5.25 -20.77
C PRO A 254 -17.27 -6.01 -20.69
N PHE A 255 -16.94 -6.49 -19.50
CA PHE A 255 -15.81 -7.39 -19.33
C PHE A 255 -16.03 -8.70 -20.10
N GLN A 256 -14.98 -9.18 -20.76
CA GLN A 256 -15.01 -10.42 -21.54
C GLN A 256 -13.98 -11.39 -20.96
N GLU A 257 -14.44 -12.54 -20.50
CA GLU A 257 -13.57 -13.60 -19.97
C GLU A 257 -12.67 -14.24 -21.05
N ARG A 258 -13.03 -14.07 -22.33
CA ARG A 258 -12.28 -14.57 -23.48
C ARG A 258 -12.06 -13.45 -24.47
N VAL A 259 -10.87 -13.43 -25.05
CA VAL A 259 -10.60 -12.57 -26.22
C VAL A 259 -11.63 -12.93 -27.30
N PRO A 260 -12.36 -11.96 -27.88
CA PRO A 260 -13.23 -12.22 -29.01
C PRO A 260 -12.42 -12.94 -30.08
N LEU A 261 -12.94 -14.05 -30.60
CA LEU A 261 -12.37 -14.66 -31.79
C LEU A 261 -12.37 -13.57 -32.87
N ALA A 262 -11.20 -13.01 -33.15
CA ALA A 262 -11.04 -12.12 -34.29
C ALA A 262 -11.57 -12.91 -35.49
N GLY A 263 -12.58 -12.37 -36.18
CA GLY A 263 -13.11 -13.01 -37.37
C GLY A 263 -11.92 -13.34 -38.26
N ALA A 264 -11.70 -14.63 -38.52
CA ALA A 264 -10.79 -15.04 -39.56
C ALA A 264 -11.21 -14.26 -40.82
N PRO A 265 -10.28 -13.60 -41.54
CA PRO A 265 -10.63 -12.89 -42.76
C PRO A 265 -11.36 -13.88 -43.66
N GLY A 266 -12.52 -13.45 -44.15
CA GLY A 266 -13.45 -14.27 -44.90
C GLY A 266 -12.71 -15.10 -45.93
N VAL A 267 -12.78 -16.42 -45.78
CA VAL A 267 -12.55 -17.31 -46.90
C VAL A 267 -13.77 -17.08 -47.78
N ASP A 268 -13.59 -16.25 -48.82
CA ASP A 268 -14.51 -16.22 -49.95
C ASP A 268 -14.67 -17.68 -50.41
N ALA A 269 -15.84 -18.25 -50.18
CA ALA A 269 -16.25 -19.47 -50.85
C ALA A 269 -16.59 -19.09 -52.30
N GLY A 270 -15.55 -18.85 -53.08
CA GLY A 270 -15.59 -18.85 -54.53
C GLY A 270 -15.38 -20.27 -55.05
N GLU A 271 -16.29 -20.65 -55.96
CA GLU A 271 -16.42 -21.91 -56.73
C GLU A 271 -17.03 -23.13 -56.02
#